data_AF-A0A959VIW4-F1
#
_entry.id   AF-A0A959VIW4-F1
#
_cell.length_a   1.000
_cell.length_b   1.000
_cell.length_c   1.000
_cell.angle_alpha   90.00
_cell.angle_beta   90.00
_cell.angle_gamma   90.00
#
_symmetry.space_group_name_H-M   'P 1'
#
loop_
_entity.id
_entity.type
_entity.pdbx_description
1 polymer ?
#
loop_
_entity_poly.entity_id
_entity_poly.type
_entity_poly.pdbx_seq_one_letter_code
_entity_poly.pdbx_strand_id
1 'polypeptide(L)'
;SLLAVLVASVVLGAGCAGTVIDSQKAEDAIADDVETATRVEVESVVCPDDVEVDPGARFDCEVTTTDGRRAVAELRVLNEDADVRVIRLRGQ
;
A
#
# COMPACT_ATOMS: atom_id res chain seq x y z
N SER A 1 -26.67 25.49 -36.20
CA SER A 1 -26.07 25.82 -34.89
C SER A 1 -27.14 25.58 -33.85
N LEU A 2 -27.07 24.68 -32.88
CA LEU A 2 -25.95 24.29 -32.02
C LEU A 2 -26.34 22.90 -31.43
N LEU A 3 -25.58 21.85 -31.73
CA LEU A 3 -25.69 20.55 -31.04
C LEU A 3 -24.67 20.57 -29.89
N ALA A 4 -25.12 20.95 -28.69
CA ALA A 4 -24.30 20.87 -27.49
C ALA A 4 -24.50 19.49 -26.85
N VAL A 5 -23.72 18.51 -27.32
CA VAL A 5 -23.58 17.21 -26.65
C VAL A 5 -22.62 17.42 -25.47
N LEU A 6 -23.18 17.64 -24.28
CA LEU A 6 -22.44 17.58 -23.02
C LEU A 6 -22.17 16.10 -22.71
N VAL A 7 -21.01 15.61 -23.15
CA VAL A 7 -20.46 14.34 -22.68
C VAL A 7 -19.97 14.59 -21.24
N ALA A 8 -20.83 14.34 -20.27
CA ALA A 8 -20.43 14.27 -18.87
C ALA A 8 -19.69 12.94 -18.68
N SER A 9 -18.36 12.99 -18.84
CA SER A 9 -17.45 11.92 -18.44
C SER A 9 -17.47 11.79 -16.92
N VAL A 10 -18.42 11.04 -16.36
CA VAL A 10 -18.35 10.61 -14.96
C VAL A 10 -17.35 9.45 -14.89
N VAL A 11 -16.09 9.84 -14.80
CA VAL A 11 -14.96 8.95 -14.57
C VAL A 11 -14.84 8.75 -13.05
N LEU A 12 -14.94 7.48 -12.65
CA LEU A 12 -14.37 6.87 -11.45
C LEU A 12 -14.93 7.32 -10.09
N GLY A 13 -15.86 6.51 -9.60
CA GLY A 13 -16.10 6.31 -8.18
C GLY A 13 -16.00 4.83 -7.83
N ALA A 14 -14.89 4.17 -8.18
CA ALA A 14 -14.56 2.86 -7.63
C ALA A 14 -13.81 3.09 -6.32
N GLY A 15 -14.55 3.24 -5.22
CA GLY A 15 -13.93 3.49 -3.91
C GLY A 15 -14.94 3.79 -2.82
N CYS A 16 -16.10 3.13 -2.82
CA CYS A 16 -17.06 3.22 -1.72
C CYS A 16 -17.69 1.85 -1.51
N ALA A 17 -16.97 0.93 -0.86
CA ALA A 17 -17.54 -0.29 -0.28
C ALA A 17 -16.53 -0.94 0.69
N GLY A 18 -16.46 -0.45 1.93
CA GLY A 18 -15.65 -1.04 3.00
C GLY A 18 -14.16 -0.79 2.81
N THR A 19 -13.66 0.33 3.35
CA THR A 19 -12.26 0.76 3.21
C THR A 19 -11.37 -0.06 4.15
N VAL A 20 -11.09 -1.29 3.73
CA VAL A 20 -9.96 -2.07 4.23
C VAL A 20 -8.77 -1.73 3.33
N ILE A 21 -7.57 -1.62 3.91
CA ILE A 21 -6.36 -1.44 3.12
C ILE A 21 -6.18 -2.66 2.22
N ASP A 22 -5.98 -2.40 0.93
CA ASP A 22 -5.64 -3.44 -0.04
C ASP A 22 -4.21 -3.91 0.26
N SER A 23 -4.09 -5.01 1.00
CA SER A 23 -2.82 -5.57 1.45
C SER A 23 -1.87 -5.84 0.29
N GLN A 24 -2.37 -6.31 -0.86
CA GLN A 24 -1.55 -6.54 -2.05
C GLN A 24 -0.91 -5.25 -2.57
N LYS A 25 -1.66 -4.13 -2.62
CA LYS A 25 -1.07 -2.84 -3.04
C LYS A 25 -0.02 -2.35 -2.06
N ALA A 26 -0.25 -2.54 -0.75
CA ALA A 26 0.73 -2.17 0.27
C ALA A 26 1.99 -3.06 0.17
N GLU A 27 1.83 -4.35 -0.03
CA GLU A 27 2.89 -5.33 -0.22
C GLU A 27 3.75 -4.99 -1.44
N ASP A 28 3.12 -4.73 -2.60
CA ASP A 28 3.80 -4.34 -3.84
C ASP A 28 4.62 -3.05 -3.66
N ALA A 29 4.04 -2.04 -3.00
CA ALA A 29 4.73 -0.78 -2.74
C ALA A 29 5.92 -0.95 -1.79
N ILE A 30 5.77 -1.77 -0.73
CA ILE A 30 6.88 -2.07 0.20
C ILE A 30 7.98 -2.84 -0.53
N ALA A 31 7.62 -3.80 -1.38
CA ALA A 31 8.59 -4.57 -2.16
C ALA A 31 9.43 -3.63 -3.04
N ASP A 32 8.80 -2.78 -3.85
CA ASP A 32 9.49 -1.83 -4.73
C ASP A 32 10.40 -0.85 -3.95
N ASP A 33 9.91 -0.33 -2.81
CA ASP A 33 10.69 0.56 -1.94
C ASP A 33 11.93 -0.15 -1.35
N VAL A 34 11.78 -1.40 -0.89
CA VAL A 34 12.89 -2.19 -0.31
C VAL A 34 13.90 -2.58 -1.37
N GLU A 35 13.44 -3.04 -2.54
CA GLU A 35 14.31 -3.37 -3.66
C GLU A 35 15.10 -2.15 -4.12
N THR A 36 14.44 -1.00 -4.24
CA THR A 36 15.08 0.26 -4.63
C THR A 36 16.11 0.71 -3.60
N ALA A 37 15.77 0.66 -2.30
CA ALA A 37 16.64 1.14 -1.23
C ALA A 37 17.86 0.23 -0.98
N THR A 38 17.68 -1.09 -1.09
CA THR A 38 18.70 -2.08 -0.72
C THR A 38 19.41 -2.72 -1.90
N ARG A 39 18.87 -2.58 -3.12
CA ARG A 39 19.26 -3.30 -4.33
C ARG A 39 19.24 -4.82 -4.19
N VAL A 40 18.36 -5.34 -3.35
CA VAL A 40 18.15 -6.77 -3.16
C VAL A 40 16.70 -7.10 -3.45
N GLU A 41 16.50 -8.13 -4.26
CA GLU A 41 15.17 -8.62 -4.64
C GLU A 41 14.39 -9.10 -3.41
N VAL A 42 13.11 -8.75 -3.37
CA VAL A 42 12.18 -9.18 -2.34
C VAL A 42 11.55 -10.50 -2.78
N GLU A 43 11.62 -11.52 -1.91
CA GLU A 43 10.99 -12.81 -2.13
C GLU A 43 9.51 -12.77 -1.78
N SER A 44 9.18 -12.13 -0.65
CA SER A 44 7.79 -11.95 -0.20
C SER A 44 7.66 -10.76 0.74
N VAL A 45 6.50 -10.11 0.69
CA VAL A 45 6.00 -9.22 1.72
C VAL A 45 4.70 -9.80 2.24
N VAL A 46 4.53 -9.85 3.55
CA VAL A 46 3.31 -10.31 4.20
C VAL A 46 2.80 -9.20 5.09
N CYS A 47 1.71 -8.57 4.68
CA CYS A 47 0.98 -7.63 5.52
C CYS A 47 -0.19 -8.34 6.21
N PRO A 48 -0.62 -7.89 7.40
CA PRO A 48 -1.84 -8.38 8.01
C PRO A 48 -3.03 -8.14 7.09
N ASP A 49 -3.88 -9.16 6.96
CA ASP A 49 -5.18 -9.01 6.34
C ASP A 49 -6.10 -8.14 7.22
N ASP A 50 -7.09 -7.49 6.61
CA ASP A 50 -8.15 -6.75 7.31
C ASP A 50 -7.69 -5.50 8.10
N VAL A 51 -6.65 -4.79 7.63
CA VAL A 51 -6.29 -3.49 8.23
C VAL A 51 -7.37 -2.45 7.91
N GLU A 52 -8.07 -1.99 8.94
CA GLU A 52 -9.03 -0.89 8.83
C GLU A 52 -8.32 0.40 8.39
N VAL A 53 -8.96 1.15 7.48
CA VAL A 53 -8.47 2.47 7.08
C VAL A 53 -8.80 3.48 8.17
N ASP A 54 -7.95 3.51 9.20
CA ASP A 54 -8.00 4.47 10.29
C ASP A 54 -6.77 5.40 10.24
N PRO A 55 -6.93 6.69 9.88
CA PRO A 55 -5.82 7.64 9.80
C PRO A 55 -5.00 7.71 11.10
N GLY A 56 -3.73 7.35 11.01
CA GLY A 56 -2.83 7.28 12.17
C GLY A 56 -2.62 5.88 12.74
N ALA A 57 -3.46 4.91 12.37
CA ALA A 57 -3.22 3.51 12.67
C ALA A 57 -1.90 3.03 12.10
N ARG A 58 -1.35 2.01 12.75
CA ARG A 58 -0.06 1.40 12.41
C ARG A 58 -0.21 -0.09 12.36
N PHE A 59 0.50 -0.68 11.41
CA PHE A 59 0.57 -2.12 11.25
C PHE A 59 1.96 -2.48 10.72
N ASP A 60 2.36 -3.71 10.99
CA ASP A 60 3.67 -4.22 10.63
C ASP A 60 3.51 -5.22 9.48
N CYS A 61 4.34 -5.09 8.45
CA CYS A 61 4.48 -6.09 7.39
C CYS A 61 5.84 -6.78 7.49
N GLU A 62 5.88 -8.09 7.27
CA GLU A 62 7.10 -8.87 7.23
C GLU A 62 7.66 -8.88 5.80
N VAL A 63 8.95 -8.60 5.66
CA VAL A 63 9.65 -8.60 4.36
C VAL A 63 10.72 -9.68 4.41
N THR A 64 10.70 -10.56 3.41
CA THR A 64 11.75 -11.57 3.19
C THR A 64 12.41 -11.28 1.84
N THR A 65 13.73 -11.18 1.83
CA THR A 65 14.52 -11.00 0.60
C THR A 65 15.08 -12.33 0.09
N THR A 66 15.40 -12.39 -1.21
CA THR A 66 15.90 -13.60 -1.87
C THR A 66 17.26 -14.10 -1.33
N ASP A 67 18.00 -13.23 -0.63
CA ASP A 67 19.24 -13.59 0.07
C ASP A 67 19.02 -14.15 1.50
N GLY A 68 17.76 -14.34 1.89
CA GLY A 68 17.34 -14.94 3.16
C GLY A 68 17.29 -13.97 4.34
N ARG A 69 17.49 -12.66 4.14
CA ARG A 69 17.30 -11.66 5.20
C ARG A 69 15.82 -11.41 5.44
N ARG A 70 15.50 -11.04 6.69
CA ARG A 70 14.15 -10.69 7.11
C ARG A 70 14.14 -9.30 7.73
N ALA A 71 13.09 -8.56 7.45
CA ALA A 71 12.84 -7.25 8.05
C ALA A 71 11.36 -7.10 8.40
N VAL A 72 11.08 -6.16 9.30
CA VAL A 72 9.73 -5.72 9.64
C VAL A 72 9.58 -4.27 9.21
N ALA A 73 8.63 -4.00 8.33
CA ALA A 73 8.23 -2.67 7.91
C ALA A 73 7.03 -2.22 8.75
N GLU A 74 7.20 -1.19 9.57
CA GLU A 74 6.08 -0.52 10.27
C GLU A 74 5.50 0.54 9.33
N LEU A 75 4.24 0.39 8.98
CA LEU A 75 3.49 1.32 8.14
C LEU A 75 2.54 2.15 8.99
N ARG A 76 2.23 3.34 8.48
CA ARG A 76 1.21 4.23 9.04
C ARG A 76 0.20 4.61 7.98
N VAL A 77 -1.08 4.49 8.32
CA VAL A 77 -2.21 5.00 7.52
C VAL A 77 -2.22 6.53 7.59
N LEU A 78 -2.23 7.19 6.43
CA LEU A 78 -2.11 8.64 6.33
C LEU A 78 -3.47 9.34 6.28
N ASN A 79 -4.44 8.75 5.59
CA ASN A 79 -5.76 9.35 5.34
C ASN A 79 -6.84 8.28 5.12
N GLU A 80 -8.08 8.74 4.95
CA GLU A 80 -9.25 7.90 4.70
C GLU A 80 -9.25 7.28 3.29
N ASP A 81 -8.33 7.69 2.42
CA ASP A 81 -8.12 7.14 1.08
C ASP A 81 -7.23 5.87 1.07
N ALA A 82 -6.88 5.36 2.26
CA ALA A 82 -6.00 4.22 2.46
C ALA A 82 -4.54 4.44 2.02
N ASP A 83 -4.09 5.70 1.93
CA ASP A 83 -2.68 5.97 1.69
C ASP A 83 -1.85 5.50 2.89
N VAL A 84 -0.77 4.77 2.62
CA VAL A 84 0.14 4.26 3.64
C VAL A 84 1.56 4.75 3.40
N ARG A 85 2.35 4.81 4.47
CA ARG A 85 3.77 5.14 4.40
C ARG A 85 4.56 4.28 5.35
N VAL A 86 5.69 3.77 4.88
CA VAL A 86 6.70 3.13 5.72
C VAL A 86 7.32 4.19 6.64
N ILE A 87 7.16 4.00 7.95
CA ILE A 87 7.73 4.90 8.98
C ILE A 87 8.94 4.30 9.69
N ARG A 88 9.13 2.97 9.59
CA ARG A 88 10.30 2.30 10.14
C ARG A 88 10.55 0.98 9.42
N LEU A 89 11.83 0.66 9.18
CA LEU A 89 12.30 -0.65 8.77
C LEU A 89 13.23 -1.21 9.85
N ARG A 90 12.94 -2.41 10.35
CA ARG A 90 13.76 -3.10 11.36
C ARG A 90 14.28 -4.41 10.76
N GLY A 91 15.58 -4.54 10.59
CA GLY A 91 16.20 -5.83 10.23
C GLY A 91 16.17 -6.80 11.41
N GLN A 92 16.00 -8.09 11.12
CA GLN A 92 16.12 -9.18 12.09
C GLN A 92 17.54 -9.78 12.09
#